data_AF-A0A6I8M268-F1
#
_entry.id   AF-A0A6I8M268-F1
#
_cell.length_a   1.000
_cell.length_b   1.000
_cell.length_c   1.000
_cell.angle_alpha   90.00
_cell.angle_beta   90.00
_cell.angle_gamma   90.00
#
_symmetry.space_group_name_H-M   'P 1'
#
loop_
_entity.id
_entity.type
_entity.pdbx_description
1 polymer ?
#
loop_
_entity_poly.entity_id
_entity_poly.type
_entity_poly.pdbx_seq_one_letter_code
_entity_poly.pdbx_strand_id
1 'polypeptide(L)'
;MTAPPAGTADLLAQWMKSKKPTTTTARPDHGSGLRFAFYGRTSTTRHQDRVSSQGWQRDMADEPVGGHGHVVATYFDVGTSRRVPWHQRPQADQLMTETSSPESAIDAIMVGEYERAFTGTQFATLYSWCNRHDIQLWLPETAGPVD
;
A
#
# COMPACT_ATOMS: atom_id res chain seq x y z
N MET A 1 35.50 -6.24 -8.40
CA MET A 1 34.33 -5.46 -8.85
C MET A 1 33.13 -5.96 -8.07
N THR A 2 32.79 -5.28 -6.97
CA THR A 2 31.62 -5.62 -6.15
C THR A 2 30.41 -5.00 -6.83
N ALA A 3 29.44 -5.82 -7.24
CA ALA A 3 28.18 -5.31 -7.79
C ALA A 3 27.51 -4.38 -6.74
N PRO A 4 26.88 -3.27 -7.15
CA PRO A 4 26.09 -2.47 -6.23
C PRO A 4 24.95 -3.35 -5.68
N PRO A 5 24.52 -3.15 -4.41
CA PRO A 5 23.33 -3.84 -3.93
C PRO A 5 22.17 -3.50 -4.86
N ALA A 6 21.45 -4.53 -5.33
CA ALA A 6 20.26 -4.36 -6.13
C ALA A 6 19.33 -3.33 -5.44
N GLY A 7 19.03 -2.24 -6.16
CA GLY A 7 18.18 -1.17 -5.64
C GLY A 7 16.79 -1.69 -5.32
N THR A 8 16.04 -0.95 -4.50
CA THR A 8 14.71 -1.40 -4.06
C THR A 8 13.71 -1.44 -5.23
N ALA A 9 13.88 -0.56 -6.21
CA ALA A 9 13.22 -0.63 -7.53
C ALA A 9 13.55 -1.93 -8.31
N ASP A 10 14.75 -2.46 -8.15
CA ASP A 10 15.19 -3.71 -8.80
C ASP A 10 14.50 -4.92 -8.13
N LEU A 11 14.24 -4.87 -6.83
CA LEU A 11 13.46 -5.89 -6.11
C LEU A 11 11.99 -5.91 -6.54
N LEU A 12 11.37 -4.73 -6.75
CA LEU A 12 10.02 -4.63 -7.30
C LEU A 12 9.98 -5.18 -8.73
N ALA A 13 10.94 -4.81 -9.57
CA ALA A 13 11.04 -5.30 -10.96
C ALA A 13 11.30 -6.82 -11.04
N GLN A 14 12.13 -7.37 -10.16
CA GLN A 14 12.38 -8.81 -10.07
C GLN A 14 11.13 -9.58 -9.62
N TRP A 15 10.38 -9.02 -8.67
CA TRP A 15 9.14 -9.62 -8.21
C TRP A 15 8.05 -9.58 -9.30
N MET A 16 7.92 -8.46 -10.04
CA MET A 16 7.01 -8.35 -11.19
C MET A 16 7.30 -9.37 -12.30
N LYS A 17 8.56 -9.78 -12.48
CA LYS A 17 8.95 -10.79 -13.48
C LYS A 17 8.58 -12.23 -13.11
N SER A 18 8.24 -12.51 -11.86
CA SER A 18 8.04 -13.88 -11.35
C SER A 18 6.56 -14.33 -11.31
N LYS A 19 5.64 -13.54 -11.89
CA LYS A 19 4.19 -13.78 -11.74
C LYS A 19 3.63 -14.87 -12.66
N LYS A 20 2.69 -15.65 -12.12
CA LYS A 20 1.65 -16.39 -12.86
C LYS A 20 0.31 -15.72 -12.52
N PRO A 21 -0.57 -15.52 -13.51
CA PRO A 21 -1.80 -14.76 -13.32
C PRO A 21 -2.70 -15.47 -12.31
N THR A 22 -3.10 -14.77 -11.24
CA THR A 22 -4.06 -15.29 -10.27
C THR A 22 -5.25 -14.34 -10.20
N THR A 23 -6.38 -14.78 -10.74
CA THR A 23 -7.65 -14.06 -10.65
C THR A 23 -8.14 -14.07 -9.19
N THR A 24 -7.75 -13.08 -8.40
CA THR A 24 -8.25 -12.90 -7.03
C THR A 24 -9.72 -12.49 -7.07
N THR A 25 -10.58 -13.29 -6.45
CA THR A 25 -12.00 -13.01 -6.26
C THR A 25 -12.17 -11.85 -5.29
N ALA A 26 -12.48 -10.67 -5.83
CA ALA A 26 -12.80 -9.49 -5.03
C ALA A 26 -14.06 -9.71 -4.17
N ARG A 27 -14.15 -9.00 -3.03
CA ARG A 27 -15.39 -8.80 -2.26
C ARG A 27 -16.56 -8.39 -3.19
N PRO A 28 -17.83 -8.66 -2.79
CA PRO A 28 -18.99 -8.36 -3.63
C PRO A 28 -18.98 -6.91 -4.14
N ASP A 29 -19.27 -6.75 -5.42
CA ASP A 29 -19.27 -5.47 -6.13
C ASP A 29 -20.22 -4.47 -5.43
N HIS A 30 -19.64 -3.42 -4.86
CA HIS A 30 -20.37 -2.31 -4.27
C HIS A 30 -20.84 -1.29 -5.32
N GLY A 31 -21.14 -1.71 -6.56
CA GLY A 31 -21.89 -0.98 -7.59
C GLY A 31 -21.36 0.41 -8.00
N SER A 32 -20.24 0.87 -7.43
CA SER A 32 -19.72 2.24 -7.50
C SER A 32 -18.19 2.30 -7.57
N GLY A 33 -17.53 1.18 -7.82
CA GLY A 33 -16.07 1.04 -7.84
C GLY A 33 -15.48 0.59 -6.49
N LEU A 34 -14.18 0.33 -6.48
CA LEU A 34 -13.44 -0.13 -5.31
C LEU A 34 -13.36 0.97 -4.23
N ARG A 35 -13.55 0.58 -2.97
CA ARG A 35 -13.35 1.48 -1.82
C ARG A 35 -11.93 1.28 -1.31
N PHE A 36 -11.09 2.27 -1.57
CA PHE A 36 -9.69 2.23 -1.21
C PHE A 36 -9.46 2.79 0.19
N ALA A 37 -8.58 2.13 0.94
CA ALA A 37 -7.88 2.75 2.05
C ALA A 37 -6.49 3.20 1.57
N PHE A 38 -6.18 4.47 1.74
CA PHE A 38 -4.86 5.01 1.44
C PHE A 38 -3.94 4.85 2.64
N TYR A 39 -2.73 4.35 2.42
CA TYR A 39 -1.66 4.34 3.42
C TYR A 39 -0.43 5.08 2.91
N GLY A 40 0.05 6.04 3.71
CA GLY A 40 1.33 6.73 3.47
C GLY A 40 2.19 6.80 4.72
N ARG A 41 3.44 7.22 4.55
CA ARG A 41 4.34 7.45 5.69
C ARG A 41 5.37 8.55 5.44
N THR A 42 5.80 9.21 6.50
CA THR A 42 7.12 9.86 6.56
C THR A 42 7.88 9.48 7.84
N SER A 43 9.21 9.40 7.76
CA SER A 43 10.07 9.23 8.93
C SER A 43 10.36 10.54 9.67
N THR A 44 10.01 11.68 9.10
CA THR A 44 10.18 12.99 9.73
C THR A 44 8.96 13.36 10.58
N THR A 45 9.18 14.16 11.63
CA THR A 45 8.11 14.61 12.54
C THR A 45 7.71 16.06 12.32
N ARG A 46 8.43 16.82 11.48
CA ARG A 46 8.12 18.23 11.21
C ARG A 46 6.76 18.34 10.50
N HIS A 47 5.93 19.27 10.97
CA HIS A 47 4.56 19.44 10.46
C HIS A 47 4.52 19.77 8.96
N GLN A 48 5.42 20.63 8.48
CA GLN A 48 5.51 20.97 7.05
C GLN A 48 5.91 19.75 6.20
N ASP A 49 6.90 18.98 6.66
CA ASP A 49 7.32 17.75 5.97
C ASP A 49 6.19 16.71 5.94
N ARG A 50 5.36 16.64 6.99
CA ARG A 50 4.17 15.79 7.02
C ARG A 50 3.17 16.21 5.94
N VAL A 51 2.74 17.47 5.92
CA VAL A 51 1.70 17.96 4.99
C VAL A 51 2.15 17.80 3.55
N SER A 52 3.38 18.23 3.24
CA SER A 52 3.93 18.09 1.88
C SER A 52 4.15 16.64 1.47
N SER A 53 4.65 15.79 2.38
CA SER A 53 4.87 14.36 2.07
C SER A 53 3.58 13.56 1.96
N GLN A 54 2.56 13.90 2.75
CA GLN A 54 1.23 13.29 2.67
C GLN A 54 0.52 13.73 1.39
N GLY A 55 0.51 15.03 1.08
CA GLY A 55 -0.08 15.56 -0.14
C GLY A 55 0.52 14.92 -1.38
N TRP A 56 1.85 14.91 -1.50
CA TRP A 56 2.50 14.30 -2.66
C TRP A 56 2.23 12.79 -2.78
N GLN A 57 2.30 12.01 -1.69
CA GLN A 57 1.96 10.58 -1.74
C GLN A 57 0.49 10.36 -2.10
N ARG A 58 -0.39 11.28 -1.70
CA ARG A 58 -1.81 11.21 -2.05
C ARG A 58 -2.04 11.53 -3.52
N ASP A 59 -1.40 12.55 -4.05
CA ASP A 59 -1.49 12.93 -5.46
C ASP A 59 -1.02 11.77 -6.38
N MET A 60 0.07 11.08 -6.01
CA MET A 60 0.55 9.89 -6.72
C MET A 60 -0.43 8.71 -6.63
N ALA A 61 -1.26 8.66 -5.60
CA ALA A 61 -2.25 7.62 -5.43
C ALA A 61 -3.59 7.91 -6.12
N ASP A 62 -3.91 9.17 -6.35
CA ASP A 62 -5.20 9.56 -6.91
C ASP A 62 -5.35 9.14 -8.38
N GLU A 63 -4.27 9.16 -9.19
CA GLU A 63 -4.34 8.73 -10.60
C GLU A 63 -4.67 7.24 -10.76
N PRO A 64 -3.98 6.28 -10.11
CA PRO A 64 -4.34 4.86 -10.17
C PRO A 64 -5.72 4.55 -9.60
N VAL A 65 -6.13 5.25 -8.54
CA VAL A 65 -7.48 5.10 -7.95
C VAL A 65 -8.55 5.64 -8.90
N GLY A 66 -8.25 6.73 -9.61
CA GLY A 66 -9.10 7.35 -10.60
C GLY A 66 -9.56 6.34 -11.66
N GLY A 67 -10.88 6.22 -11.82
CA GLY A 67 -11.49 5.27 -12.77
C GLY A 67 -11.74 3.87 -12.22
N HIS A 68 -11.16 3.51 -11.07
CA HIS A 68 -11.39 2.21 -10.41
C HIS A 68 -12.25 2.33 -9.15
N GLY A 69 -12.26 3.51 -8.52
CA GLY A 69 -13.05 3.76 -7.33
C GLY A 69 -12.69 5.06 -6.62
N HIS A 70 -12.76 5.06 -5.30
CA HIS A 70 -12.46 6.23 -4.48
C HIS A 70 -11.85 5.84 -3.14
N VAL A 71 -11.07 6.75 -2.56
CA VAL A 71 -10.49 6.54 -1.22
C VAL A 71 -11.52 6.90 -0.15
N VAL A 72 -11.87 5.93 0.70
CA VAL A 72 -12.82 6.07 1.81
C VAL A 72 -12.15 6.32 3.16
N ALA A 73 -10.88 5.95 3.30
CA ALA A 73 -10.11 6.12 4.53
C ALA A 73 -8.63 6.44 4.23
N THR A 74 -7.99 7.23 5.10
CA THR A 74 -6.59 7.67 4.93
C THR A 74 -5.83 7.45 6.22
N TYR A 75 -4.74 6.69 6.12
CA TYR A 75 -3.85 6.30 7.21
C TYR A 75 -2.45 6.83 6.93
N PHE A 76 -1.86 7.56 7.88
CA PHE A 76 -0.56 8.21 7.63
C PHE A 76 0.35 8.21 8.86
N ASP A 77 1.37 7.35 8.83
CA ASP A 77 2.34 7.25 9.92
C ASP A 77 3.41 8.36 9.80
N VAL A 78 3.66 9.07 10.90
CA VAL A 78 4.59 10.23 10.98
C VAL A 78 5.65 9.96 12.04
N GLY A 79 6.92 10.19 11.70
CA GLY A 79 8.03 9.90 12.60
C GLY A 79 8.32 8.40 12.76
N THR A 80 7.66 7.55 11.97
CA THR A 80 7.83 6.10 12.03
C THR A 80 8.81 5.64 10.95
N SER A 81 9.71 4.72 11.28
CA SER A 81 10.69 4.18 10.32
C SER A 81 10.10 3.10 9.44
N ARG A 82 10.55 2.99 8.17
CA ARG A 82 10.21 1.83 7.30
C ARG A 82 10.67 0.50 7.81
N ARG A 83 11.67 0.49 8.68
CA ARG A 83 12.18 -0.74 9.29
C ARG A 83 11.21 -1.33 10.31
N VAL A 84 10.30 -0.51 10.86
CA VAL A 84 9.26 -0.98 11.77
C VAL A 84 8.24 -1.82 10.98
N PRO A 85 7.92 -3.05 11.42
CA PRO A 85 6.87 -3.87 10.83
C PRO A 85 5.52 -3.14 10.82
N TRP A 86 4.67 -3.41 9.84
CA TRP A 86 3.36 -2.74 9.69
C TRP A 86 2.47 -2.83 10.94
N HIS A 87 2.32 -4.01 11.54
CA HIS A 87 1.56 -4.22 12.79
C HIS A 87 2.14 -3.49 14.03
N GLN A 88 3.28 -2.83 13.90
CA GLN A 88 3.89 -2.03 14.97
C GLN A 88 3.86 -0.53 14.65
N ARG A 89 3.30 -0.13 13.50
CA ARG A 89 3.11 1.29 13.17
C ARG A 89 1.66 1.66 13.51
N PRO A 90 1.42 2.75 14.24
CA PRO A 90 0.07 3.09 14.72
C PRO A 90 -1.00 3.11 13.62
N GLN A 91 -0.72 3.74 12.48
CA GLN A 91 -1.71 3.89 11.41
C GLN A 91 -1.78 2.66 10.50
N ALA A 92 -0.65 1.99 10.23
CA ALA A 92 -0.68 0.73 9.49
C ALA A 92 -1.41 -0.39 10.27
N ASP A 93 -1.20 -0.49 11.58
CA ASP A 93 -1.87 -1.48 12.43
C ASP A 93 -3.38 -1.22 12.52
N GLN A 94 -3.77 0.06 12.66
CA GLN A 94 -5.17 0.47 12.62
C GLN A 94 -5.82 0.11 11.28
N LEU A 95 -5.15 0.40 10.16
CA LEU A 95 -5.62 0.02 8.83
C LEU A 95 -5.83 -1.49 8.72
N MET A 96 -4.85 -2.29 9.15
CA MET A 96 -4.97 -3.75 9.08
C MET A 96 -6.13 -4.25 9.94
N THR A 97 -6.28 -3.72 11.15
CA THR A 97 -7.38 -4.06 12.06
C THR A 97 -8.75 -3.72 11.48
N GLU A 98 -8.93 -2.51 10.96
CA GLU A 98 -10.20 -2.07 10.38
C GLU A 98 -10.55 -2.86 9.11
N THR A 99 -9.55 -3.13 8.28
CA THR A 99 -9.73 -3.85 7.02
C THR A 99 -10.06 -5.33 7.24
N SER A 100 -9.49 -5.96 8.28
CA SER A 100 -9.81 -7.34 8.66
C SER A 100 -11.22 -7.51 9.25
N SER A 101 -11.94 -6.44 9.56
CA SER A 101 -13.32 -6.54 10.04
C SER A 101 -14.25 -7.09 8.95
N PRO A 102 -15.14 -8.05 9.26
CA PRO A 102 -16.16 -8.52 8.31
C PRO A 102 -17.07 -7.39 7.81
N GLU A 103 -17.31 -6.39 8.65
CA GLU A 103 -18.11 -5.20 8.33
C GLU A 103 -17.32 -4.12 7.58
N SER A 104 -16.02 -4.35 7.35
CA SER A 104 -15.16 -3.37 6.69
C SER A 104 -15.66 -3.08 5.29
N ALA A 105 -15.76 -1.78 5.01
CA ALA A 105 -16.08 -1.25 3.70
C ALA A 105 -14.85 -1.06 2.81
N ILE A 106 -13.71 -1.70 3.12
CA ILE A 106 -12.46 -1.54 2.36
C ILE A 106 -12.28 -2.76 1.44
N ASP A 107 -12.09 -2.49 0.15
CA ASP A 107 -11.87 -3.51 -0.89
C ASP A 107 -10.40 -3.57 -1.31
N ALA A 108 -9.67 -2.47 -1.12
CA ALA A 108 -8.30 -2.33 -1.58
C ALA A 108 -7.47 -1.39 -0.68
N ILE A 109 -6.16 -1.65 -0.58
CA ILE A 109 -5.18 -0.79 0.06
C ILE A 109 -4.31 -0.16 -1.03
N MET A 110 -4.31 1.16 -1.11
CA MET A 110 -3.43 1.95 -1.96
C MET A 110 -2.26 2.50 -1.15
N VAL A 111 -1.04 2.07 -1.44
CA VAL A 111 0.15 2.50 -0.72
C VAL A 111 0.83 3.65 -1.45
N GLY A 112 0.89 4.84 -0.85
CA GLY A 112 1.29 6.06 -1.54
C GLY A 112 2.72 6.11 -2.09
N GLU A 113 3.65 5.28 -1.59
CA GLU A 113 4.98 5.11 -2.20
C GLU A 113 5.63 3.81 -1.69
N TYR A 114 6.05 2.95 -2.62
CA TYR A 114 6.63 1.65 -2.26
C TYR A 114 7.87 1.79 -1.36
N GLU A 115 8.82 2.65 -1.77
CA GLU A 115 10.11 2.79 -1.09
C GLU A 115 9.97 3.38 0.31
N ARG A 116 8.96 4.23 0.50
CA ARG A 116 8.60 4.70 1.83
C ARG A 116 7.99 3.57 2.60
N ALA A 117 6.97 2.87 2.10
CA ALA A 117 6.21 1.93 2.90
C ALA A 117 6.96 0.65 3.32
N PHE A 118 7.90 0.17 2.51
CA PHE A 118 8.48 -1.17 2.66
C PHE A 118 10.01 -1.20 2.81
N THR A 119 10.47 -2.26 3.46
CA THR A 119 11.87 -2.71 3.43
C THR A 119 11.93 -4.21 3.64
N GLY A 120 12.94 -4.87 3.05
CA GLY A 120 13.13 -6.32 3.18
C GLY A 120 11.88 -7.11 2.76
N THR A 121 11.41 -8.00 3.63
CA THR A 121 10.29 -8.92 3.37
C THR A 121 8.91 -8.31 3.60
N GLN A 122 8.82 -7.06 4.08
CA GLN A 122 7.54 -6.47 4.51
C GLN A 122 6.48 -6.43 3.41
N PHE A 123 6.89 -6.20 2.16
CA PHE A 123 5.96 -6.20 1.03
C PHE A 123 5.32 -7.59 0.85
N ALA A 124 6.14 -8.65 0.80
CA ALA A 124 5.63 -10.01 0.66
C ALA A 124 4.74 -10.42 1.85
N THR A 125 5.08 -9.98 3.07
CA THR A 125 4.26 -10.19 4.26
C THR A 125 2.90 -9.50 4.14
N LEU A 126 2.86 -8.24 3.73
CA LEU A 126 1.60 -7.51 3.56
C LEU A 126 0.77 -8.10 2.41
N TYR A 127 1.39 -8.38 1.26
CA TYR A 127 0.72 -8.98 0.11
C TYR A 127 0.07 -10.32 0.47
N SER A 128 0.78 -11.19 1.19
CA SER A 128 0.24 -12.46 1.67
C SER A 128 -0.92 -12.27 2.66
N TRP A 129 -0.87 -11.21 3.47
CA TRP A 129 -1.96 -10.86 4.37
C TRP A 129 -3.18 -10.35 3.58
N CYS A 130 -2.98 -9.45 2.62
CA CYS A 130 -4.04 -8.92 1.75
C CYS A 130 -4.80 -10.06 1.04
N ASN A 131 -4.06 -11.02 0.44
CA ASN A 131 -4.66 -12.17 -0.24
C ASN A 131 -5.49 -13.07 0.70
N ARG A 132 -5.10 -13.22 1.98
CA ARG A 132 -5.89 -13.99 2.96
C ARG A 132 -7.18 -13.28 3.39
N HIS A 133 -7.25 -11.97 3.21
CA HIS A 133 -8.38 -11.13 3.61
C HIS A 133 -9.20 -10.64 2.41
N ASP A 134 -8.93 -11.15 1.20
CA ASP A 134 -9.58 -10.73 -0.06
C ASP A 134 -9.48 -9.20 -0.31
N ILE A 135 -8.36 -8.61 0.07
CA ILE A 135 -8.05 -7.19 -0.11
C ILE A 135 -7.07 -7.04 -1.27
N GLN A 136 -7.34 -6.13 -2.19
CA GLN A 136 -6.36 -5.84 -3.25
C GLN A 136 -5.26 -4.92 -2.70
N LEU A 137 -4.01 -5.20 -3.03
CA LEU A 137 -2.89 -4.29 -2.75
C LEU A 137 -2.55 -3.49 -4.01
N TRP A 138 -2.44 -2.18 -3.91
CA TRP A 138 -2.16 -1.28 -5.02
C TRP A 138 -0.94 -0.41 -4.72
N LEU A 139 -0.18 -0.14 -5.77
CA LEU A 139 0.99 0.73 -5.76
C LEU A 139 0.87 1.76 -6.91
N PRO A 140 1.29 3.02 -6.71
CA PRO A 140 1.38 4.00 -7.78
C PRO A 140 2.14 3.49 -9.00
N GLU A 141 3.19 2.73 -8.75
CA GLU A 141 4.11 2.21 -9.77
C GLU A 141 3.51 1.08 -10.61
N THR A 142 2.42 0.45 -10.17
CA THR A 142 1.78 -0.67 -10.90
C THR A 142 0.53 -0.25 -11.68
N ALA A 143 0.04 0.98 -11.51
CA ALA A 143 -1.17 1.51 -12.17
C ALA A 143 -2.39 0.57 -12.10
N GLY A 144 -2.47 -0.26 -11.06
CA GLY A 144 -3.38 -1.39 -10.95
C GLY A 144 -3.06 -2.28 -9.74
N PRO A 145 -3.86 -3.32 -9.47
CA PRO A 145 -3.60 -4.23 -8.38
C PRO A 145 -2.27 -4.95 -8.60
N VAL A 146 -1.54 -5.08 -7.52
CA VAL A 146 -0.35 -5.92 -7.43
C VAL A 146 -0.80 -7.36 -7.62
N ASP A 147 -0.52 -7.95 -8.79
CA ASP A 147 -0.76 -9.39 -9.08
C ASP A 147 0.24 -10.33 -8.40
#